data_AF-A0A6P0S0E3-F1
#
_entry.id   AF-A0A6P0S0E3-F1
#
_cell.length_a   1.000
_cell.length_b   1.000
_cell.length_c   1.000
_cell.angle_alpha   90.00
_cell.angle_beta   90.00
_cell.angle_gamma   90.00
#
_symmetry.space_group_name_H-M   'P 1'
#
loop_
_entity.id
_entity.type
_entity.pdbx_description
1 polymer ?
#
loop_
_entity_poly.entity_id
_entity_poly.type
_entity_poly.pdbx_seq_one_letter_code
_entity_poly.pdbx_strand_id
1 'polypeptide(L)'
;MLKTIEGIYQNGQIKLTELPQDVSNHTQVLVTFLEAGKLDSIKLRQLIEQLETISGIQQGFEEVNAVKTRPIGDFAQYMQQKYDISGLNYPNCGSQN
;
A
#
# COMPACT_ATOMS: atom_id res chain seq x y z
N MET A 1 -3.73 5.18 -1.74
CA MET A 1 -3.80 3.72 -1.99
C MET A 1 -3.20 3.46 -3.36
N LEU A 2 -2.27 2.51 -3.47
CA LEU A 2 -1.69 2.12 -4.75
C LEU A 2 -2.77 1.46 -5.61
N LYS A 3 -2.83 1.83 -6.89
CA LYS A 3 -3.67 1.18 -7.89
C LYS A 3 -2.76 0.52 -8.92
N THR A 4 -2.99 -0.76 -9.19
CA THR A 4 -2.23 -1.52 -10.18
C THR A 4 -3.14 -1.79 -11.36
N ILE A 5 -2.71 -1.41 -12.56
CA ILE A 5 -3.44 -1.60 -13.82
C ILE A 5 -2.53 -2.34 -14.78
N GLU A 6 -3.08 -3.32 -15.47
CA GLU A 6 -2.35 -4.04 -16.49
C GLU A 6 -2.21 -3.20 -17.77
N GLY A 7 -1.07 -3.36 -18.44
CA GLY A 7 -0.80 -2.68 -19.69
C GLY A 7 0.08 -3.51 -20.59
N ILE A 8 -0.13 -3.33 -21.90
CA ILE A 8 0.68 -3.98 -22.94
C ILE A 8 1.69 -2.96 -23.45
N TYR A 9 2.97 -3.30 -23.34
CA TYR A 9 4.04 -2.51 -23.95
C TYR A 9 4.20 -2.87 -25.43
N GLN A 10 4.07 -1.87 -26.30
CA GLN A 10 4.24 -2.04 -27.74
C GLN A 10 4.79 -0.75 -28.35
N ASN A 11 5.91 -0.84 -29.08
CA ASN A 11 6.51 0.27 -29.83
C ASN A 11 6.79 1.53 -28.98
N GLY A 12 7.34 1.35 -27.77
CA GLY A 12 7.66 2.47 -26.88
C GLY A 12 6.45 3.06 -26.15
N GLN A 13 5.25 2.50 -26.35
CA GLN A 13 4.02 2.95 -25.71
C GLN A 13 3.44 1.86 -24.81
N ILE A 14 2.88 2.25 -23.68
CA ILE A 14 2.13 1.36 -22.79
C ILE A 14 0.65 1.62 -23.03
N LYS A 15 -0.05 0.61 -23.55
CA LYS A 15 -1.50 0.64 -23.70
C LYS A 15 -2.11 -0.01 -22.48
N LEU A 16 -2.78 0.77 -21.64
CA LEU A 16 -3.52 0.25 -20.49
C LEU A 16 -4.71 -0.58 -20.99
N THR A 17 -4.98 -1.70 -20.32
CA THR A 17 -6.14 -2.55 -20.62
C THR A 17 -7.46 -1.92 -20.15
N GLU A 18 -7.37 -1.02 -19.18
CA GLU A 18 -8.47 -0.23 -18.63
C GLU A 18 -8.03 1.21 -18.30
N LEU A 19 -9.00 2.13 -18.26
CA LEU A 19 -8.74 3.50 -17.84
C LEU A 19 -8.74 3.60 -16.31
N PRO A 20 -7.67 4.13 -15.69
CA PRO A 20 -7.63 4.36 -14.25
C PRO A 20 -8.77 5.30 -13.83
N GLN A 21 -9.68 4.82 -12.98
CA GLN A 21 -10.66 5.68 -12.31
C GLN A 21 -10.05 6.30 -11.06
N ASP A 22 -10.48 7.51 -10.69
CA ASP A 22 -10.01 8.27 -9.52
C ASP A 22 -8.48 8.46 -9.44
N VAL A 23 -7.84 8.70 -10.59
CA VAL A 23 -6.42 9.08 -10.66
C VAL A 23 -6.32 10.52 -11.16
N SER A 24 -5.50 11.33 -10.51
CA SER A 24 -5.34 12.75 -10.86
C SER A 24 -4.55 12.89 -12.17
N ASN A 25 -4.85 13.93 -12.95
CA ASN A 25 -4.21 14.22 -14.25
C ASN A 25 -2.68 14.41 -14.21
N HIS A 26 -2.06 14.44 -13.03
CA HIS A 26 -0.60 14.59 -12.85
C HIS A 26 -0.01 13.56 -11.88
N THR A 27 -0.64 12.39 -11.75
CA THR A 27 -0.12 11.32 -10.90
C THR A 27 1.18 10.75 -11.47
N GLN A 28 2.23 10.69 -10.64
CA GLN A 28 3.48 10.02 -10.97
C GLN A 28 3.26 8.49 -11.03
N VAL A 29 3.87 7.84 -12.03
CA VAL A 29 3.76 6.40 -12.26
C VAL A 29 5.13 5.73 -12.21
N LEU A 30 5.19 4.52 -11.65
CA LEU A 30 6.33 3.63 -11.75
C LEU A 30 6.00 2.53 -12.75
N VAL A 31 6.88 2.29 -13.72
CA VAL A 31 6.72 1.24 -14.72
C VAL A 31 7.85 0.22 -14.57
N THR A 32 7.48 -1.04 -14.44
CA THR A 32 8.42 -2.16 -14.39
C THR A 32 8.11 -3.11 -15.55
N PHE A 33 9.10 -3.34 -16.42
CA PHE A 33 8.96 -4.29 -17.52
C PHE A 33 9.27 -5.70 -17.05
N LEU A 34 8.33 -6.61 -17.29
CA LEU A 34 8.44 -8.00 -16.88
C LEU A 34 8.64 -8.86 -18.13
N GLU A 35 9.76 -9.56 -18.22
CA GLU A 35 10.01 -10.51 -19.31
C GLU A 35 9.27 -11.82 -19.06
N ALA A 36 8.46 -12.24 -20.05
CA ALA A 36 7.78 -13.52 -20.01
C ALA A 36 8.79 -14.67 -19.82
N GLY A 37 8.51 -15.56 -18.86
CA GLY A 37 9.37 -16.70 -18.52
C GLY A 37 10.55 -16.40 -17.58
N LYS A 38 10.81 -15.14 -17.22
CA LYS A 38 11.77 -14.75 -16.16
C LYS A 38 11.09 -14.20 -14.91
N LEU A 39 9.77 -14.23 -14.88
CA LEU A 39 8.97 -13.73 -13.78
C LEU A 39 9.00 -14.70 -12.61
N ASP A 40 9.74 -14.30 -11.57
CA ASP A 40 9.65 -14.89 -10.25
C ASP A 40 8.47 -14.23 -9.52
N SER A 41 7.36 -14.96 -9.38
CA SER A 41 6.14 -14.49 -8.72
C SER A 41 6.39 -14.08 -7.26
N ILE A 42 7.40 -14.64 -6.60
CA ILE A 42 7.79 -14.27 -5.23
C ILE A 42 8.39 -12.86 -5.23
N LYS A 43 9.29 -12.55 -6.16
CA LYS A 43 9.92 -11.22 -6.24
C LYS A 43 8.92 -10.12 -6.59
N LEU A 44 7.95 -10.43 -7.47
CA LEU A 44 6.89 -9.47 -7.80
C LEU A 44 6.01 -9.17 -6.58
N ARG A 45 5.64 -10.20 -5.82
CA ARG A 45 4.89 -10.03 -4.57
C ARG A 45 5.67 -9.22 -3.54
N GLN A 46 6.96 -9.50 -3.36
CA GLN A 46 7.83 -8.75 -2.46
C GLN A 46 7.92 -7.27 -2.83
N LEU A 47 8.00 -6.94 -4.13
CA LEU A 47 8.00 -5.56 -4.59
C LEU A 47 6.69 -4.84 -4.25
N ILE A 48 5.54 -5.51 -4.45
CA ILE A 48 4.23 -4.96 -4.12
C ILE A 48 4.13 -4.71 -2.60
N GLU A 49 4.54 -5.66 -1.77
CA GLU A 49 4.55 -5.54 -0.30
C GLU A 49 5.45 -4.37 0.18
N GLN A 50 6.61 -4.18 -0.46
CA GLN A 50 7.49 -3.04 -0.17
C GLN A 50 6.83 -1.69 -0.50
N LEU A 51 6.16 -1.59 -1.64
CA LEU A 51 5.48 -0.36 -2.04
C LEU A 51 4.29 -0.03 -1.12
N GLU A 52 3.50 -1.03 -0.72
CA GLU A 52 2.43 -0.85 0.27
C GLU A 52 2.97 -0.39 1.63
N THR A 53 4.07 -0.98 2.08
CA THR A 53 4.73 -0.60 3.33
C THR A 53 5.14 0.87 3.31
N ILE A 54 5.79 1.33 2.23
CA ILE A 54 6.20 2.73 2.08
C ILE A 54 4.97 3.66 2.11
N SER A 55 3.90 3.31 1.40
CA SER A 55 2.66 4.10 1.40
C SER A 55 2.02 4.16 2.79
N GLY A 56 2.02 3.06 3.54
CA GLY A 56 1.48 3.02 4.90
C GLY A 56 2.28 3.88 5.88
N ILE A 57 3.60 3.88 5.77
CA ILE A 57 4.49 4.72 6.59
C ILE A 57 4.23 6.21 6.30
N GLN A 58 4.16 6.60 5.02
CA GLN A 58 3.89 8.00 4.64
C GLN A 58 2.54 8.48 5.18
N GLN A 59 1.49 7.66 5.08
CA GLN A 59 0.19 7.96 5.66
C GLN A 59 0.27 8.14 7.18
N GLY A 60 1.01 7.27 7.89
CA GLY A 60 1.22 7.40 9.33
C GLY A 60 1.87 8.74 9.71
N PHE A 61 2.85 9.21 8.94
CA PHE A 61 3.45 10.53 9.14
C PHE A 61 2.46 11.67 8.92
N GLU A 62 1.60 11.60 7.90
CA GLU A 62 0.55 12.59 7.67
C GLU A 62 -0.45 12.67 8.83
N GLU A 63 -0.86 11.52 9.38
CA GLU A 63 -1.76 11.44 10.53
C GLU A 63 -1.14 12.08 11.79
N VAL A 64 0.13 11.77 12.07
CA VAL A 64 0.85 12.37 13.20
C VAL A 64 1.03 13.88 13.02
N ASN A 65 1.45 14.32 11.82
CA ASN A 65 1.64 15.75 11.52
C ASN A 65 0.33 16.54 11.60
N ALA A 66 -0.81 15.90 11.30
CA ALA A 66 -2.13 16.50 11.42
C ALA A 66 -2.70 16.44 12.84
N VAL A 67 -1.94 15.97 13.84
CA VAL A 67 -2.40 15.71 15.23
C VAL A 67 -3.64 14.80 15.25
N LYS A 68 -3.82 13.97 14.22
CA LYS A 68 -4.87 12.96 14.17
C LYS A 68 -4.40 11.73 14.91
N THR A 69 -4.45 11.79 16.22
CA THR A 69 -4.27 10.60 17.06
C THR A 69 -5.57 9.81 17.10
N ARG A 70 -5.50 8.49 16.94
CA ARG A 70 -6.62 7.59 17.24
C ARG A 70 -6.32 6.77 18.48
N PRO A 71 -7.34 6.41 19.28
CA PRO A 71 -7.20 5.40 20.32
C PRO A 71 -6.56 4.12 19.77
N ILE A 72 -5.73 3.48 20.58
CA ILE A 72 -5.02 2.26 20.18
C ILE A 72 -5.98 1.10 19.89
N GLY A 73 -7.14 1.06 20.56
CA GLY A 73 -8.20 0.07 20.30
C GLY A 73 -8.81 0.21 18.91
N ASP A 74 -9.07 1.44 18.47
CA ASP A 74 -9.64 1.73 17.14
C ASP A 74 -8.65 1.33 16.03
N PHE A 75 -7.35 1.54 16.27
CA PHE A 75 -6.30 1.05 15.39
C PHE A 75 -6.32 -0.48 15.27
N ALA A 76 -6.45 -1.20 16.40
CA ALA A 76 -6.53 -2.65 16.43
C ALA A 76 -7.65 -3.19 15.54
N GLN A 77 -8.84 -2.60 15.72
CA GLN A 77 -10.04 -3.05 15.03
C GLN A 77 -9.94 -2.80 13.52
N TYR A 78 -9.38 -1.65 13.12
CA TYR A 78 -9.07 -1.36 11.71
C TYR A 78 -8.09 -2.37 11.11
N MET A 79 -7.00 -2.68 11.81
CA MET A 79 -5.99 -3.62 11.31
C MET A 79 -6.54 -5.04 11.17
N GLN A 80 -7.37 -5.47 12.12
CA GLN A 80 -8.05 -6.76 12.05
C GLN A 80 -9.04 -6.82 10.87
N GLN A 81 -9.84 -5.76 10.66
CA GLN A 81 -10.81 -5.73 9.55
C GLN A 81 -10.14 -5.66 8.17
N LYS A 82 -9.05 -4.92 8.04
CA LYS A 82 -8.42 -4.66 6.74
C LYS A 82 -7.44 -5.74 6.31
N TYR A 83 -6.74 -6.35 7.27
CA TYR A 83 -5.61 -7.25 7.00
C TYR A 83 -5.76 -8.63 7.65
N ASP A 84 -6.91 -8.92 8.29
CA ASP A 84 -7.19 -10.16 9.01
C ASP A 84 -6.12 -10.52 10.06
N ILE A 85 -5.47 -9.50 10.64
CA ILE A 85 -4.44 -9.69 11.67
C ILE A 85 -5.15 -9.93 13.00
N SER A 86 -5.35 -11.20 13.35
CA SER A 86 -5.78 -11.62 14.69
C SER A 86 -4.58 -11.66 15.64
N GLY A 87 -4.63 -10.91 16.75
CA GLY A 87 -3.67 -11.08 17.86
C GLY A 87 -2.92 -9.83 18.33
N LEU A 88 -3.40 -8.61 18.07
CA LEU A 88 -2.87 -7.40 18.72
C LEU A 88 -3.27 -7.38 20.20
N ASN A 89 -2.63 -8.22 21.00
CA ASN A 89 -2.76 -8.23 22.46
C ASN A 89 -1.93 -7.06 22.99
N TYR A 90 -2.58 -5.94 23.29
CA TYR A 90 -1.87 -4.75 23.79
C TYR A 90 -1.38 -4.98 25.21
N PRO A 91 -0.09 -4.82 25.51
CA PRO A 91 0.34 -4.65 26.89
C PRO A 91 -0.34 -3.38 27.42
N ASN A 92 -0.94 -3.50 28.59
CA ASN A 92 -1.57 -2.38 29.29
C ASN A 92 -0.50 -1.30 29.57
N CYS A 93 -0.43 -0.27 28.73
CA CYS A 93 0.31 0.96 29.02
C CYS A 93 -0.49 1.79 30.03
N GLY A 94 -0.72 1.20 31.21
CA GLY A 94 -1.28 1.85 32.39
C GLY A 94 -0.16 2.55 33.15
N SER A 95 -0.20 3.88 33.06
CA SER A 95 0.36 4.89 33.98
C SER A 95 0.82 4.36 35.33
N GLN A 96 2.14 4.29 35.54
CA GLN A 96 2.73 4.37 36.88
C GLN A 96 2.74 5.85 37.30
N ASN A 97 1.87 6.18 38.25
CA ASN A 97 2.03 7.28 39.20
C ASN A 97 1.68 6.72 40.59
#